data_AF-A0A1F2T7L3-F1
#
_entry.id   AF-A0A1F2T7L3-F1
#
_cell.length_a   1.000
_cell.length_b   1.000
_cell.length_c   1.000
_cell.angle_alpha   90.00
_cell.angle_beta   90.00
_cell.angle_gamma   90.00
#
_symmetry.space_group_name_H-M   'P 1'
#
loop_
_entity.id
_entity.type
_entity.pdbx_description
1 polymer ?
#
loop_
_entity_poly.entity_id
_entity_poly.type
_entity_poly.pdbx_seq_one_letter_code
_entity_poly.pdbx_strand_id
1 'polypeptide(L)'
;MTSAEKKDGKDEYKEDAAVWILDPVSWNEKALEELAWKDRGPALPDDTEIKSYYPRAKYSPTDIKQIYDLPVATLGVANNTRMFAQKGVFTIFGKKLDAMERLYESEVFPMECLVKLVIEKADIDELLATLSAIGYTDSVSYPDLHGIALEIKRLHGFGM
;
A
#
# COMPACT_ATOMS: atom_id res chain seq x y z
N MET A 1 7.69 0.15 -0.93
CA MET A 1 9.10 -0.30 -0.91
C MET A 1 9.41 -0.79 -2.31
N THR A 2 10.05 0.04 -3.13
CA THR A 2 10.54 -0.33 -4.46
C THR A 2 12.05 -0.24 -4.37
N SER A 3 12.72 -1.38 -4.32
CA SER A 3 14.16 -1.47 -4.09
C SER A 3 14.87 -2.17 -5.25
N ALA A 4 14.46 -1.89 -6.49
CA ALA A 4 15.26 -2.29 -7.64
C ALA A 4 16.57 -1.47 -7.60
N GLU A 5 17.63 -2.07 -7.06
CA GLU A 5 18.94 -1.43 -6.97
C GLU A 5 19.54 -1.23 -8.36
N LYS A 6 19.91 0.01 -8.67
CA LYS A 6 20.68 0.34 -9.87
C LYS A 6 22.15 -0.05 -9.65
N LYS A 7 22.79 -0.67 -10.65
CA LYS A 7 24.17 -1.14 -10.51
C LYS A 7 25.14 0.05 -10.46
N ASP A 8 26.06 0.05 -9.49
CA ASP A 8 27.05 1.13 -9.36
C ASP A 8 27.88 1.23 -10.65
N GLY A 9 27.78 2.37 -11.35
CA GLY A 9 28.50 2.65 -12.60
C GLY A 9 27.89 2.13 -13.92
N LYS A 10 26.72 1.50 -13.93
CA LYS A 10 25.95 1.20 -15.16
C LYS A 10 24.46 1.48 -14.97
N ASP A 11 23.83 2.07 -15.97
CA ASP A 11 22.42 2.47 -15.94
C ASP A 11 21.40 1.31 -15.88
N GLU A 12 21.79 0.08 -15.54
CA GLU A 12 20.92 -1.09 -15.57
C GLU A 12 20.42 -1.49 -14.17
N TYR A 13 19.12 -1.79 -14.08
CA TYR A 13 18.47 -2.35 -12.89
C TYR A 13 18.83 -3.83 -12.68
N LYS A 14 19.09 -4.22 -11.43
CA LYS A 14 19.48 -5.60 -11.09
C LYS A 14 18.33 -6.61 -11.12
N GLU A 15 17.11 -6.15 -10.82
CA GLU A 15 15.93 -6.99 -10.63
C GLU A 15 14.67 -6.32 -11.18
N ASP A 16 13.66 -7.13 -11.46
CA ASP A 16 12.34 -6.66 -11.87
C ASP A 16 11.67 -5.94 -10.70
N ALA A 17 10.86 -4.94 -11.02
CA ALA A 17 10.05 -4.23 -10.03
C ALA A 17 8.65 -4.85 -9.94
N ALA A 18 8.00 -4.68 -8.80
CA ALA A 18 6.62 -5.08 -8.62
C ALA A 18 5.79 -3.94 -8.03
N VAL A 19 4.59 -3.75 -8.58
CA VAL A 19 3.58 -2.82 -8.09
C VAL A 19 2.35 -3.62 -7.70
N TRP A 20 1.93 -3.47 -6.45
CA TRP A 20 0.70 -4.07 -5.96
C TRP A 20 -0.42 -3.04 -5.98
N ILE A 21 -1.56 -3.44 -6.52
CA ILE A 21 -2.79 -2.67 -6.56
C ILE A 21 -3.82 -3.42 -5.73
N LEU A 22 -4.39 -2.73 -4.75
CA LEU A 22 -5.43 -3.26 -3.87
C LEU A 22 -6.73 -2.48 -4.14
N ASP A 23 -7.82 -3.19 -4.43
CA ASP A 23 -9.17 -2.64 -4.31
C ASP A 23 -9.67 -2.84 -2.87
N PRO A 24 -9.67 -1.78 -2.06
CA PRO A 24 -10.02 -1.90 -0.65
C PRO A 24 -11.51 -2.16 -0.42
N VAL A 25 -12.38 -1.85 -1.39
CA VAL A 25 -13.82 -2.12 -1.28
C VAL A 25 -14.04 -3.62 -1.39
N SER A 26 -13.62 -4.20 -2.51
CA SER A 26 -13.73 -5.64 -2.78
C SER A 26 -12.95 -6.48 -1.77
N TRP A 27 -11.81 -5.99 -1.26
CA TRP A 27 -11.08 -6.67 -0.20
C TRP A 27 -11.89 -6.77 1.10
N ASN A 28 -12.48 -5.65 1.54
CA ASN A 28 -13.25 -5.60 2.78
C ASN A 28 -14.57 -6.34 2.72
N GLU A 29 -15.20 -6.42 1.54
CA GLU A 29 -16.39 -7.27 1.33
C GLU A 29 -16.15 -8.70 1.81
N LYS A 30 -14.95 -9.23 1.55
CA LYS A 30 -14.55 -10.55 2.03
C LYS A 30 -14.00 -10.53 3.44
N ALA A 31 -13.07 -9.62 3.74
CA ALA A 31 -12.39 -9.59 5.04
C ALA A 31 -13.36 -9.34 6.22
N LEU A 32 -14.46 -8.64 5.98
CA LEU A 32 -15.50 -8.31 6.95
C LEU A 32 -16.86 -8.92 6.59
N GLU A 33 -16.86 -10.04 5.84
CA GLU A 33 -18.08 -10.73 5.39
C GLU A 33 -19.02 -11.06 6.57
N GLU A 34 -18.46 -11.49 7.69
CA GLU A 34 -19.20 -11.81 8.92
C GLU A 34 -19.95 -10.62 9.54
N LEU A 35 -19.54 -9.39 9.19
CA LEU A 35 -20.12 -8.14 9.69
C LEU A 35 -21.10 -7.50 8.69
N ALA A 36 -21.44 -8.21 7.61
CA ALA A 36 -22.29 -7.71 6.53
C ALA A 36 -21.81 -6.36 5.98
N TRP A 37 -20.48 -6.21 5.84
CA TRP A 37 -19.83 -4.95 5.45
C TRP A 37 -20.23 -4.46 4.05
N LYS A 38 -20.35 -5.38 3.09
CA LYS A 38 -20.73 -5.09 1.69
C LYS A 38 -19.87 -3.96 1.08
N ASP A 39 -20.49 -3.09 0.31
CA ASP A 39 -19.90 -2.02 -0.50
C ASP A 39 -19.63 -0.72 0.28
N ARG A 40 -19.52 -0.78 1.62
CA ARG A 40 -19.23 0.39 2.47
C ARG A 40 -17.84 1.01 2.24
N GLY A 41 -17.00 0.33 1.47
CA GLY A 41 -15.66 0.78 1.12
C GLY A 41 -14.61 0.51 2.21
N PRO A 42 -13.49 1.26 2.21
CA PRO A 42 -12.50 1.15 3.27
C PRO A 42 -13.10 1.53 4.63
N ALA A 43 -12.73 0.80 5.68
CA ALA A 43 -13.20 1.09 7.02
C ALA A 43 -12.64 2.41 7.56
N LEU A 44 -13.45 3.14 8.31
CA LEU A 44 -13.05 4.36 8.99
C LEU A 44 -12.52 4.04 10.39
N PRO A 45 -11.56 4.81 10.91
CA PRO A 45 -11.02 4.65 12.27
C PRO A 45 -12.03 4.89 13.40
N ASP A 46 -13.29 5.21 13.12
CA ASP A 46 -14.36 5.31 14.12
C ASP A 46 -15.43 4.22 13.96
N ASP A 47 -15.33 3.37 12.93
CA ASP A 47 -16.29 2.28 12.70
C ASP A 47 -16.21 1.26 13.84
N THR A 48 -17.36 0.98 14.44
CA THR A 48 -17.45 0.13 15.64
C THR A 48 -17.10 -1.33 15.36
N GLU A 49 -17.32 -1.74 14.12
CA GLU A 49 -17.14 -3.06 13.57
C GLU A 49 -15.66 -3.46 13.52
N ILE A 50 -14.74 -2.50 13.38
CA ILE A 50 -13.30 -2.74 13.32
C ILE A 50 -12.55 -2.48 14.63
N LYS A 51 -13.27 -2.20 15.73
CA LYS A 51 -12.66 -1.93 17.05
C LYS A 51 -11.81 -3.08 17.61
N SER A 52 -12.00 -4.30 17.10
CA SER A 52 -11.17 -5.45 17.49
C SER A 52 -9.73 -5.34 16.97
N TYR A 53 -9.49 -4.58 15.89
CA TYR A 53 -8.16 -4.32 15.35
C TYR A 53 -7.39 -3.23 16.11
N TYR A 54 -8.03 -2.52 17.05
CA TYR A 54 -7.41 -1.36 17.68
C TYR A 54 -6.35 -1.76 18.70
N PRO A 55 -5.21 -1.05 18.74
CA PRO A 55 -4.20 -1.30 19.74
C PRO A 55 -4.76 -1.04 21.14
N ARG A 56 -4.67 -2.04 22.02
CA ARG A 56 -5.11 -1.93 23.42
C ARG A 56 -3.91 -1.90 24.35
N ALA A 57 -4.02 -1.12 25.44
CA ALA A 57 -2.98 -1.04 26.46
C ALA A 57 -2.75 -2.38 27.18
N LYS A 58 -3.81 -3.18 27.33
CA LYS A 58 -3.77 -4.56 27.83
C LYS A 58 -4.77 -5.38 27.04
N TYR A 59 -4.32 -6.55 26.58
CA TYR A 59 -5.20 -7.52 25.93
C TYR A 59 -5.60 -8.59 26.96
N SER A 60 -6.91 -8.77 27.17
CA SER A 60 -7.41 -9.94 27.88
C SER A 60 -7.45 -11.16 26.93
N PRO A 61 -7.49 -12.39 27.46
CA PRO A 61 -7.67 -13.58 26.64
C PRO A 61 -8.95 -13.53 25.77
N THR A 62 -9.98 -12.84 26.23
CA THR A 62 -11.23 -12.64 25.48
C THR A 62 -11.02 -11.68 24.31
N ASP A 63 -10.24 -10.61 24.50
CA ASP A 63 -9.96 -9.63 23.46
C ASP A 63 -9.20 -10.25 22.29
N ILE A 64 -8.20 -11.09 22.58
CA ILE A 64 -7.39 -11.78 21.56
C ILE A 64 -8.27 -12.70 20.72
N LYS A 65 -9.25 -13.37 21.34
CA LYS A 65 -10.19 -14.25 20.62
C LYS A 65 -11.11 -13.48 19.67
N GLN A 66 -11.44 -12.23 20.00
CA GLN A 66 -12.33 -11.37 19.24
C GLN A 66 -11.66 -10.60 18.08
N ILE A 67 -10.33 -10.63 17.98
CA ILE A 67 -9.62 -10.08 16.81
C ILE A 67 -10.04 -10.91 15.59
N TYR A 68 -10.46 -10.27 14.49
CA TYR A 68 -10.80 -11.01 13.27
C TYR A 68 -9.56 -11.62 12.63
N ASP A 69 -9.75 -12.59 11.75
CA ASP A 69 -8.64 -13.34 11.21
C ASP A 69 -7.98 -12.62 10.02
N LEU A 70 -8.80 -12.11 9.09
CA LEU A 70 -8.33 -11.50 7.84
C LEU A 70 -7.89 -10.04 8.04
N PRO A 71 -7.00 -9.52 7.19
CA PRO A 71 -6.59 -8.13 7.26
C PRO A 71 -7.66 -7.22 6.66
N VAL A 72 -7.84 -6.02 7.23
CA VAL A 72 -8.86 -5.05 6.81
C VAL A 72 -8.22 -3.79 6.22
N ALA A 73 -8.79 -3.30 5.12
CA ALA A 73 -8.40 -2.04 4.51
C ALA A 73 -9.11 -0.86 5.21
N THR A 74 -8.37 0.16 5.62
CA THR A 74 -8.87 1.31 6.39
C THR A 74 -8.27 2.63 5.88
N LEU A 75 -9.07 3.70 5.94
CA LEU A 75 -8.59 5.04 5.66
C LEU A 75 -7.80 5.58 6.87
N GLY A 76 -6.62 6.13 6.61
CA GLY A 76 -5.85 6.79 7.66
C GLY A 76 -6.50 8.11 8.09
N VAL A 77 -6.51 8.39 9.40
CA VAL A 77 -6.82 9.74 9.89
C VAL A 77 -5.71 10.68 9.41
N ALA A 78 -6.02 11.64 8.54
CA ALA A 78 -5.04 12.55 7.95
C ALA A 78 -4.48 13.51 9.01
N ASN A 79 -3.46 13.06 9.74
CA ASN A 79 -2.82 13.84 10.81
C ASN A 79 -1.67 14.73 10.31
N ASN A 80 -1.35 14.68 9.02
CA ASN A 80 -0.36 15.55 8.39
C ASN A 80 -0.62 15.71 6.87
N THR A 81 0.02 16.72 6.26
CA THR A 81 -0.09 17.03 4.83
C THR A 81 0.34 15.87 3.93
N ARG A 82 1.29 15.04 4.37
CA ARG A 82 1.76 13.86 3.64
C ARG A 82 0.65 12.80 3.50
N MET A 83 -0.04 12.47 4.59
CA MET A 83 -1.17 11.54 4.59
C MET A 83 -2.34 12.09 3.77
N PHE A 84 -2.57 13.40 3.84
CA PHE A 84 -3.62 14.06 3.05
C PHE A 84 -3.34 14.02 1.55
N ALA A 85 -2.09 14.27 1.12
CA ALA A 85 -1.69 14.23 -0.28
C ALA A 85 -1.77 12.81 -0.86
N GLN A 86 -1.42 11.80 -0.06
CA GLN A 86 -1.38 10.41 -0.51
C GLN A 86 -2.77 9.77 -0.59
N LYS A 87 -3.77 10.30 0.13
CA LYS A 87 -5.14 9.73 0.26
C LYS A 87 -5.12 8.20 0.41
N GLY A 88 -4.11 7.70 1.12
CA GLY A 88 -3.76 6.29 1.11
C GLY A 88 -4.74 5.46 1.92
N VAL A 89 -4.99 4.25 1.45
CA VAL A 89 -5.65 3.20 2.24
C VAL A 89 -4.57 2.32 2.84
N PHE A 90 -4.74 1.99 4.12
CA PHE A 90 -3.84 1.14 4.89
C PHE A 90 -4.50 -0.20 5.14
N THR A 91 -3.70 -1.23 5.38
CA THR A 91 -4.22 -2.55 5.75
C THR A 91 -3.79 -2.90 7.16
N ILE A 92 -4.73 -3.24 8.05
CA ILE A 92 -4.46 -3.69 9.41
C ILE A 92 -4.68 -5.20 9.48
N PHE A 93 -3.67 -5.93 9.94
CA PHE A 93 -3.75 -7.38 10.04
C PHE A 93 -4.47 -7.82 11.31
N GLY A 94 -5.28 -8.86 11.15
CA GLY A 94 -5.92 -9.58 12.23
C GLY A 94 -5.03 -10.69 12.79
N LYS A 95 -5.61 -11.88 13.02
CA LYS A 95 -4.85 -13.04 13.50
C LYS A 95 -3.98 -13.69 12.43
N LYS A 96 -4.44 -13.74 11.17
CA LYS A 96 -3.65 -14.29 10.06
C LYS A 96 -2.63 -13.24 9.63
N LEU A 97 -1.35 -13.60 9.74
CA LEU A 97 -0.21 -12.74 9.40
C LEU A 97 0.46 -13.13 8.07
N ASP A 98 -0.18 -14.04 7.33
CA ASP A 98 0.27 -14.44 6.00
C ASP A 98 0.25 -13.25 5.04
N ALA A 99 1.14 -13.29 4.05
CA ALA A 99 1.18 -12.27 2.99
C ALA A 99 -0.18 -12.18 2.28
N MET A 100 -0.58 -10.96 1.90
CA MET A 100 -1.91 -10.72 1.32
C MET A 100 -2.12 -11.52 0.03
N GLU A 101 -1.06 -11.77 -0.76
CA GLU A 101 -1.15 -12.61 -1.96
C GLU A 101 -1.53 -14.05 -1.62
N ARG A 102 -0.97 -14.60 -0.54
CA ARG A 102 -1.33 -15.95 -0.08
C ARG A 102 -2.75 -15.99 0.44
N LEU A 103 -3.19 -14.96 1.15
CA LEU A 103 -4.57 -14.85 1.63
C LEU A 103 -5.55 -14.71 0.47
N TYR A 104 -5.20 -13.91 -0.54
CA TYR A 104 -5.98 -13.74 -1.77
C TYR A 104 -6.20 -15.08 -2.49
N GLU A 105 -5.13 -15.88 -2.62
CA GLU A 105 -5.19 -17.21 -3.25
C GLU A 105 -5.94 -18.25 -2.41
N SER A 106 -5.86 -18.18 -1.08
CA SER A 106 -6.39 -19.22 -0.18
C SER A 106 -7.83 -18.98 0.30
N GLU A 107 -8.30 -17.74 0.38
CA GLU A 107 -9.55 -17.40 1.10
C GLU A 107 -10.72 -16.99 0.18
N VAL A 108 -10.68 -17.30 -1.12
CA VAL A 108 -11.77 -17.02 -2.09
C VAL A 108 -12.20 -15.53 -2.05
N PHE A 109 -11.24 -14.64 -2.27
CA PHE A 109 -11.49 -13.22 -2.43
C PHE A 109 -12.14 -12.90 -3.80
N PRO A 110 -12.86 -11.76 -3.93
CA PRO A 110 -13.36 -11.30 -5.23
C PRO A 110 -12.22 -11.14 -6.24
N MET A 111 -12.51 -11.44 -7.51
CA MET A 111 -11.51 -11.35 -8.58
C MET A 111 -10.94 -9.93 -8.68
N GLU A 112 -9.62 -9.86 -8.91
CA GLU A 112 -8.88 -8.62 -9.13
C GLU A 112 -8.86 -7.64 -7.94
N CYS A 113 -9.30 -8.07 -6.75
CA CYS A 113 -9.20 -7.20 -5.57
C CYS A 113 -7.76 -6.98 -5.09
N LEU A 114 -6.83 -7.86 -5.49
CA LEU A 114 -5.39 -7.69 -5.32
C LEU A 114 -4.67 -8.09 -6.61
N VAL A 115 -3.97 -7.14 -7.23
CA VAL A 115 -3.24 -7.34 -8.48
C VAL A 115 -1.77 -7.02 -8.27
N LYS A 116 -0.89 -7.94 -8.70
CA LYS A 116 0.55 -7.71 -8.77
C LYS A 116 0.96 -7.47 -10.21
N LEU A 117 1.38 -6.26 -10.52
CA LEU A 117 2.02 -5.91 -11.78
C LEU A 117 3.52 -6.14 -11.64
N VAL A 118 4.11 -6.93 -12.53
CA VAL A 118 5.56 -7.12 -12.62
C VAL A 118 6.06 -6.25 -13.77
N ILE A 119 7.04 -5.39 -13.47
CA ILE A 119 7.70 -4.51 -14.44
C ILE A 119 9.08 -5.10 -14.66
N GLU A 120 9.33 -5.55 -15.89
CA GLU A 120 10.64 -6.10 -16.24
C GLU A 120 11.71 -5.04 -16.06
N LYS A 121 12.88 -5.44 -15.54
CA LYS A 121 14.01 -4.53 -15.29
C LYS A 121 14.43 -3.68 -16.49
N ALA A 122 14.19 -4.17 -17.71
CA ALA A 122 14.51 -3.47 -18.96
C ALA A 122 13.55 -2.29 -19.22
N ASP A 123 12.31 -2.38 -18.74
CA ASP A 123 11.25 -1.41 -19.01
C ASP A 123 11.17 -0.32 -17.93
N ILE A 124 11.89 -0.47 -16.82
CA ILE A 124 11.82 0.44 -15.67
C ILE A 124 12.22 1.88 -16.07
N ASP A 125 13.30 2.07 -16.83
CA ASP A 125 13.74 3.41 -17.23
C ASP A 125 12.72 4.10 -18.15
N GLU A 126 12.17 3.37 -19.14
CA GLU A 126 11.17 3.91 -20.07
C GLU A 126 9.87 4.28 -19.35
N LEU A 127 9.41 3.42 -18.43
CA LEU A 127 8.23 3.69 -17.61
C LEU A 127 8.43 4.94 -16.75
N LEU A 128 9.58 5.08 -16.10
CA LEU A 128 9.90 6.24 -15.26
C LEU A 128 9.99 7.53 -16.08
N ALA A 129 10.60 7.49 -17.27
CA ALA A 129 10.64 8.62 -18.19
C ALA A 129 9.23 9.03 -18.62
N THR A 130 8.37 8.05 -18.93
CA THR A 130 6.97 8.28 -19.29
C THR A 130 6.19 8.94 -18.16
N LEU A 131 6.28 8.41 -16.93
CA LEU A 131 5.63 8.97 -15.74
C LEU A 131 6.06 10.43 -15.50
N SER A 132 7.35 10.72 -15.64
CA SER A 132 7.86 12.08 -15.51
C SER A 132 7.32 13.00 -16.60
N ALA A 133 7.24 12.53 -17.85
CA ALA A 133 6.76 13.33 -18.98
C ALA A 133 5.28 13.73 -18.84
N ILE A 134 4.46 12.89 -18.19
CA ILE A 134 3.04 13.18 -17.90
C ILE A 134 2.83 13.91 -16.57
N GLY A 135 3.91 14.31 -15.88
CA GLY A 135 3.85 15.15 -14.68
C GLY A 135 3.72 14.39 -13.35
N TYR A 136 3.88 13.06 -13.33
CA TYR A 136 4.05 12.32 -12.08
C TYR A 136 5.52 12.37 -11.65
N THR A 137 5.85 13.36 -10.82
CA THR A 137 7.21 13.53 -10.26
C THR A 137 7.27 13.11 -8.79
N ASP A 138 8.49 12.95 -8.28
CA ASP A 138 8.73 12.52 -6.89
C ASP A 138 8.11 13.49 -5.86
N SER A 139 8.07 14.80 -6.14
CA SER A 139 7.46 15.80 -5.27
C SER A 139 5.92 15.81 -5.29
N VAL A 140 5.29 15.31 -6.36
CA VAL A 140 3.83 15.11 -6.41
C VAL A 140 3.41 14.01 -5.44
N SER A 141 4.21 12.95 -5.32
CA SER A 141 3.94 11.82 -4.42
C SER A 141 4.41 12.06 -2.99
N TYR A 142 5.52 12.80 -2.84
CA TYR A 142 6.15 13.16 -1.57
C TYR A 142 6.37 14.68 -1.52
N PRO A 143 5.35 15.47 -1.13
CA PRO A 143 5.42 16.93 -1.17
C PRO A 143 6.33 17.54 -0.09
N ASP A 144 7.17 16.74 0.56
CA ASP A 144 8.09 17.19 1.59
C ASP A 144 9.48 17.49 1.00
N LEU A 145 10.36 18.04 1.84
CA LEU A 145 11.71 18.42 1.44
C LEU A 145 12.50 17.25 0.85
N HIS A 146 12.20 16.02 1.29
CA HIS A 146 12.81 14.81 0.76
C HIS A 146 12.39 14.53 -0.68
N GLY A 147 11.09 14.60 -1.00
CA GLY A 147 10.62 14.41 -2.39
C GLY A 147 11.13 15.49 -3.33
N ILE A 148 11.24 16.74 -2.87
CA ILE A 148 11.89 17.83 -3.64
C ILE A 148 13.38 17.52 -3.87
N ALA A 149 14.11 17.06 -2.84
CA ALA A 149 15.52 16.71 -2.99
C ALA A 149 15.75 15.55 -3.97
N LEU A 150 14.86 14.55 -3.97
CA LEU A 150 14.87 13.45 -4.94
C LEU A 150 14.61 13.94 -6.37
N GLU A 151 13.62 14.82 -6.54
CA GLU A 151 13.30 15.40 -7.84
C GLU A 151 14.47 16.23 -8.39
N ILE A 152 15.09 17.09 -7.56
CA ILE A 152 16.27 17.87 -7.95
C ILE A 152 17.43 16.95 -8.36
N LYS A 153 17.70 15.90 -7.57
CA LYS A 153 18.73 14.90 -7.89
C LYS A 153 18.46 14.21 -9.23
N ARG A 154 17.20 13.93 -9.54
CA ARG A 154 16.79 13.23 -10.77
C ARG A 154 16.87 14.13 -12.00
N LEU A 155 16.51 15.41 -11.86
CA LEU A 155 16.53 16.38 -12.96
C LEU A 155 17.92 16.91 -13.26
N HIS A 156 18.75 17.14 -12.24
CA HIS A 156 20.04 17.84 -12.39
C HIS A 156 21.27 16.98 -12.11
N GLY A 157 21.10 15.74 -11.61
CA GLY A 157 22.21 14.93 -11.11
C GLY A 157 22.93 15.59 -9.91
N PHE A 158 23.89 14.88 -9.31
CA PHE A 158 24.91 15.57 -8.51
C PHE A 158 25.93 16.15 -9.48
N GLY A 159 25.69 17.37 -9.95
CA GLY A 159 26.72 18.14 -10.64
C GLY A 159 27.95 18.31 -9.73
N MET A 160 29.12 17.98 -10.27
CA MET A 160 30.44 18.42 -9.79
C MET A 160 30.48 19.93 -9.54
#